data_AF-A0A974T4W9-F1
#
_entry.id   AF-A0A974T4W9-F1
#
_cell.length_a   1.000
_cell.length_b   1.000
_cell.length_c   1.000
_cell.angle_alpha   90.00
_cell.angle_beta   90.00
_cell.angle_gamma   90.00
#
_symmetry.space_group_name_H-M   'P 1'
#
loop_
_entity.id
_entity.type
_entity.pdbx_description
1 polymer ?
#
loop_
_entity_poly.entity_id
_entity_poly.type
_entity_poly.pdbx_seq_one_letter_code
_entity_poly.pdbx_strand_id
1 'polypeptide(L)'
;MTTMSKKSAVADTVRGVNELAFSSDSSRALANAAETWFATATECHREMIGFVSMRLEKDSDTFREMLACKNLTDVTAIQSRWMEDTLRDYNSEMTKMMTIYTKSANGRGRTEG
;
A
#
# COMPACT_ATOMS: atom_id res chain seq x y z
N MET A 1 3.13 37.30 57.45
CA MET A 1 2.94 37.65 56.02
C MET A 1 3.81 36.71 55.21
N THR A 2 3.24 35.64 54.64
CA THR A 2 3.91 34.75 53.66
C THR A 2 2.83 33.90 52.98
N THR A 3 2.22 34.43 51.91
CA THR A 3 1.40 33.65 50.99
C THR A 3 2.32 33.06 49.93
N MET A 4 2.80 31.83 50.11
CA MET A 4 3.65 31.15 49.12
C MET A 4 2.86 30.14 48.28
N SER A 5 2.71 30.49 47.00
CA SER A 5 2.86 29.62 45.82
C SER A 5 2.20 28.24 45.83
N LYS A 6 0.87 28.18 45.61
CA LYS A 6 0.16 26.97 45.15
C LYS A 6 -0.17 26.99 43.64
N LYS A 7 0.16 28.06 42.93
CA LYS A 7 -0.20 28.24 41.50
C LYS A 7 0.81 27.61 40.51
N SER A 8 2.02 27.26 40.96
CA SER A 8 3.09 26.77 40.06
C SER A 8 2.92 25.30 39.62
N ALA A 9 2.59 24.40 40.55
CA ALA A 9 2.63 22.95 40.28
C ALA A 9 1.64 22.49 39.20
N VAL A 10 0.45 23.09 39.16
CA VAL A 10 -0.57 22.80 38.13
C VAL A 10 -0.16 23.41 36.79
N ALA A 11 0.41 24.61 36.76
CA ALA A 11 0.87 25.26 35.54
C ALA A 11 2.05 24.50 34.90
N ASP A 12 2.97 23.99 35.72
CA ASP A 12 4.11 23.19 35.25
C ASP A 12 3.66 21.79 34.77
N THR A 13 2.62 21.22 35.36
CA THR A 13 2.03 19.94 34.90
C THR A 13 1.28 20.13 33.57
N VAL A 14 0.53 21.22 33.40
CA VAL A 14 -0.15 21.53 32.13
C VAL A 14 0.87 21.85 31.03
N ARG A 15 1.96 22.57 31.36
CA ARG A 15 3.06 22.81 30.41
C ARG A 15 3.80 21.52 30.03
N GLY A 16 4.09 20.66 31.01
CA GLY A 16 4.74 19.36 30.77
C GLY A 16 3.86 18.38 30.00
N VAL A 17 2.55 18.38 30.23
CA VAL A 17 1.58 17.57 29.46
C VAL A 17 1.41 18.10 28.02
N ASN A 18 1.49 19.42 27.82
CA ASN A 18 1.43 20.02 26.48
C ASN A 18 2.75 19.83 25.69
N GLU A 19 3.91 19.83 26.35
CA GLU A 19 5.20 19.43 25.73
C GLU A 19 5.24 17.93 25.41
N LEU A 20 4.62 17.09 26.24
CA LEU A 20 4.50 15.66 25.98
C LEU A 20 3.51 15.34 24.85
N ALA A 21 2.48 16.19 24.66
CA ALA A 21 1.44 16.02 23.65
C ALA A 21 1.88 16.38 22.22
N PHE A 22 2.94 17.18 22.05
CA PHE A 22 3.48 17.58 20.73
C PHE A 22 5.00 17.69 20.75
N SER A 23 5.69 16.68 21.27
CA SER A 23 7.13 16.58 21.03
C SER A 23 7.37 16.62 19.52
N SER A 24 8.26 17.51 19.06
CA SER A 24 8.60 17.68 17.63
C SER A 24 8.95 16.36 16.95
N ASP A 25 9.47 15.41 17.71
CA ASP A 25 9.85 14.08 17.24
C ASP A 25 8.63 13.20 16.95
N SER A 26 7.57 13.33 17.74
CA SER A 26 6.29 12.64 17.51
C SER A 26 5.59 13.20 16.26
N SER A 27 5.55 14.53 16.10
CA SER A 27 4.98 15.16 14.90
C SER A 27 5.78 14.82 13.64
N ARG A 28 7.11 14.73 13.74
CA ARG A 28 7.98 14.32 12.63
C ARG A 28 7.81 12.85 12.27
N ALA A 29 7.70 11.96 13.26
CA ALA A 29 7.43 10.55 13.04
C ALA A 29 6.08 10.31 12.36
N LEU A 30 5.04 11.06 12.75
CA LEU A 30 3.72 11.02 12.12
C LEU A 30 3.78 11.51 10.66
N ALA A 31 4.46 12.63 10.40
CA ALA A 31 4.62 13.15 9.05
C ALA A 31 5.35 12.15 8.13
N ASN A 32 6.45 11.55 8.60
CA ASN A 32 7.20 10.53 7.87
C ASN A 32 6.36 9.27 7.61
N ALA A 33 5.54 8.85 8.58
CA ALA A 33 4.63 7.73 8.43
C ALA A 33 3.54 8.02 7.40
N ALA A 34 2.97 9.24 7.41
CA ALA A 34 1.99 9.68 6.42
C ALA A 34 2.60 9.74 5.01
N GLU A 35 3.79 10.28 4.86
CA GLU A 35 4.52 10.31 3.57
C GLU A 35 4.76 8.89 3.04
N THR A 36 5.26 7.99 3.90
CA THR A 36 5.47 6.57 3.55
C THR A 36 4.17 5.89 3.14
N TRP A 37 3.09 6.17 3.87
CA TRP A 37 1.76 5.63 3.56
C TRP A 37 1.26 6.12 2.20
N PHE A 38 1.29 7.43 1.94
CA PHE A 38 0.84 7.99 0.66
C PHE A 38 1.68 7.49 -0.52
N ALA A 39 3.00 7.39 -0.36
CA ALA A 39 3.89 6.83 -1.37
C ALA A 39 3.55 5.37 -1.66
N THR A 40 3.35 4.56 -0.62
CA THR A 40 2.97 3.14 -0.75
C THR A 40 1.61 2.99 -1.41
N ALA A 41 0.60 3.76 -0.97
CA ALA A 41 -0.74 3.71 -1.53
C ALA A 41 -0.75 4.10 -3.02
N THR A 42 0.02 5.12 -3.40
CA THR A 42 0.17 5.53 -4.80
C THR A 42 0.79 4.42 -5.64
N GLU A 43 1.84 3.78 -5.13
CA GLU A 43 2.49 2.67 -5.83
C GLU A 43 1.59 1.44 -5.95
N CYS A 44 0.84 1.10 -4.90
CA CYS A 44 -0.17 0.05 -4.94
C CYS A 44 -1.26 0.33 -5.98
N HIS A 45 -1.78 1.57 -6.02
CA HIS A 45 -2.76 1.97 -7.01
C HIS A 45 -2.22 1.90 -8.44
N ARG A 46 -0.99 2.36 -8.65
CA ARG A 46 -0.32 2.31 -9.95
C ARG A 46 -0.21 0.87 -10.46
N GLU A 47 0.24 -0.05 -9.59
CA GLU A 47 0.37 -1.45 -9.96
C GLU A 47 -1.00 -2.10 -10.21
N MET A 48 -2.01 -1.87 -9.35
CA MET A 48 -3.37 -2.40 -9.59
C MET A 48 -3.94 -1.96 -10.94
N ILE A 49 -3.82 -0.67 -11.28
CA ILE A 49 -4.29 -0.15 -12.57
C ILE A 49 -3.52 -0.82 -13.72
N GLY A 50 -2.20 -0.99 -13.57
CA GLY A 50 -1.37 -1.69 -14.55
C GLY A 50 -1.81 -3.14 -14.75
N PHE A 51 -2.04 -3.87 -13.67
CA PHE A 51 -2.50 -5.25 -13.71
C PHE A 51 -3.88 -5.39 -14.36
N VAL A 52 -4.85 -4.57 -13.95
CA VAL A 52 -6.20 -4.58 -14.55
C VAL A 52 -6.13 -4.28 -16.04
N SER A 53 -5.33 -3.29 -16.44
CA SER A 53 -5.16 -2.94 -17.86
C SER A 53 -4.57 -4.11 -18.66
N MET A 54 -3.48 -4.72 -18.18
CA MET A 54 -2.89 -5.91 -18.80
C MET A 54 -3.89 -7.07 -18.91
N ARG A 55 -4.68 -7.31 -17.85
CA ARG A 55 -5.62 -8.43 -17.81
C ARG A 55 -6.76 -8.23 -18.81
N LEU A 56 -7.28 -7.02 -18.92
CA LEU A 56 -8.32 -6.64 -19.90
C LEU A 56 -7.81 -6.78 -21.34
N GLU A 57 -6.55 -6.40 -21.62
CA GLU A 57 -5.95 -6.59 -22.93
C GLU A 57 -5.86 -8.08 -23.30
N LYS A 58 -5.33 -8.92 -22.40
CA LYS A 58 -5.26 -10.37 -22.58
C LYS A 58 -6.64 -11.02 -22.73
N ASP A 59 -7.64 -10.55 -21.97
CA ASP A 59 -9.02 -11.03 -22.09
C ASP A 59 -9.61 -10.69 -23.45
N SER A 60 -9.45 -9.44 -23.90
CA SER A 60 -9.90 -9.00 -25.22
C SER A 60 -9.29 -9.84 -26.34
N ASP A 61 -7.97 -10.10 -26.26
CA ASP A 61 -7.29 -10.95 -27.24
C ASP A 61 -7.79 -12.39 -27.23
N THR A 62 -8.01 -12.96 -26.04
CA THR A 62 -8.55 -14.30 -25.89
C THR A 62 -9.97 -14.40 -26.47
N PHE A 63 -10.84 -13.44 -26.16
CA PHE A 63 -12.20 -13.42 -26.72
C PHE A 63 -12.19 -13.27 -28.23
N ARG A 64 -11.30 -12.43 -28.78
CA ARG A 64 -11.12 -12.29 -30.21
C ARG A 64 -10.65 -13.60 -30.85
N GLU A 65 -9.73 -14.32 -30.21
CA GLU A 65 -9.28 -15.65 -30.65
C GLU A 65 -10.42 -16.67 -30.63
N MET A 66 -11.17 -16.75 -29.53
CA MET A 66 -12.32 -17.65 -29.38
C MET A 66 -13.40 -17.38 -30.44
N LEU A 67 -13.71 -16.11 -30.73
CA LEU A 67 -14.70 -15.73 -31.74
C LEU A 67 -14.26 -16.04 -33.17
N ALA A 68 -12.95 -16.12 -33.41
CA ALA A 68 -12.40 -16.51 -34.72
C ALA A 68 -12.45 -18.03 -34.96
N CYS A 69 -12.59 -18.84 -33.90
CA CYS A 69 -12.64 -20.29 -34.01
C CYS A 69 -13.96 -20.78 -34.63
N LYS A 70 -13.85 -21.75 -35.54
CA LYS A 70 -15.00 -22.41 -36.19
C LYS A 70 -15.40 -23.72 -35.50
N ASN A 71 -14.57 -24.24 -34.60
CA ASN A 71 -14.80 -25.50 -33.90
C ASN A 71 -14.71 -25.31 -32.39
N LEU A 72 -15.45 -26.14 -31.65
CA LEU A 72 -15.52 -26.06 -30.19
C LEU A 72 -14.25 -26.59 -29.50
N THR A 73 -13.53 -27.52 -30.13
CA THR A 73 -12.29 -28.08 -29.57
C THR A 73 -11.20 -27.02 -29.43
N ASP A 74 -11.04 -26.15 -30.41
CA ASP A 74 -10.10 -25.04 -30.38
C ASP A 74 -10.49 -24.03 -29.31
N VAL A 75 -11.80 -23.76 -29.15
CA VAL A 75 -12.30 -22.90 -28.06
C VAL A 75 -11.93 -23.48 -26.70
N THR A 76 -12.10 -24.80 -26.49
CA THR A 76 -11.71 -25.43 -25.22
C THR A 76 -10.20 -25.36 -24.97
N ALA A 77 -9.38 -25.48 -26.01
CA ALA A 77 -7.92 -25.33 -25.89
C ALA A 77 -7.53 -23.89 -25.54
N ILE A 78 -8.16 -22.89 -26.17
CA ILE A 78 -7.97 -21.46 -25.83
C ILE A 78 -8.38 -21.20 -24.39
N GLN A 79 -9.52 -21.75 -23.96
CA GLN A 79 -10.01 -21.56 -22.60
C GLN A 79 -9.09 -22.17 -21.53
N SER A 80 -8.50 -23.35 -21.81
CA SER A 80 -7.51 -23.95 -20.90
C SER A 80 -6.27 -23.07 -20.75
N ARG A 81 -5.71 -22.56 -21.87
CA ARG A 81 -4.56 -21.65 -21.85
C ARG A 81 -4.87 -20.36 -21.09
N TRP A 82 -6.02 -19.77 -21.38
CA TRP A 82 -6.49 -18.57 -20.69
C TRP A 82 -6.57 -18.77 -19.17
N MET A 83 -7.06 -19.92 -18.72
CA MET A 83 -7.17 -20.23 -17.30
C MET A 83 -5.79 -20.36 -16.63
N GLU A 84 -4.86 -21.07 -17.27
CA GLU A 84 -3.48 -21.21 -16.78
C GLU A 84 -2.77 -19.86 -16.68
N ASP A 85 -2.89 -19.03 -17.73
CA ASP A 85 -2.27 -17.72 -17.77
C ASP A 85 -2.90 -16.76 -16.75
N THR A 86 -4.22 -16.82 -16.58
CA THR A 86 -4.93 -16.05 -15.55
C THR A 86 -4.38 -16.37 -14.16
N LEU A 87 -4.31 -17.65 -13.80
CA LEU A 87 -3.81 -18.07 -12.50
C LEU A 87 -2.35 -17.64 -12.28
N ARG A 88 -1.51 -17.76 -13.31
CA ARG A 88 -0.12 -17.32 -13.26
C ARG A 88 0.00 -15.81 -13.02
N ASP A 89 -0.77 -15.02 -13.75
CA ASP A 89 -0.77 -13.56 -13.68
C ASP A 89 -1.21 -13.09 -12.28
N TYR A 90 -2.31 -13.62 -11.74
CA TYR A 90 -2.80 -13.26 -10.40
C TYR A 90 -1.80 -13.62 -9.29
N ASN A 91 -1.14 -14.79 -9.40
CA ASN A 91 -0.12 -15.18 -8.42
C ASN A 91 1.13 -14.28 -8.48
N SER A 92 1.55 -13.92 -9.69
CA SER A 92 2.65 -12.95 -9.89
C SER A 92 2.30 -11.60 -9.27
N GLU A 93 1.07 -11.13 -9.53
CA GLU A 93 0.59 -9.85 -9.02
C GLU A 93 0.52 -9.81 -7.49
N MET A 94 0.01 -10.88 -6.87
CA MET A 94 0.01 -11.03 -5.41
C MET A 94 1.42 -10.91 -4.81
N THR A 95 2.40 -11.52 -5.47
CA THR A 95 3.81 -11.45 -5.03
C THR A 95 4.37 -10.04 -5.14
N LYS A 96 4.06 -9.31 -6.22
CA LYS A 96 4.46 -7.91 -6.37
C LYS A 96 3.82 -7.00 -5.32
N MET A 97 2.53 -7.19 -5.05
CA MET A 97 1.83 -6.43 -4.02
C MET A 97 2.45 -6.64 -2.64
N MET A 98 2.74 -7.89 -2.28
CA MET A 98 3.43 -8.20 -1.04
C MET A 98 4.82 -7.55 -0.98
N THR A 99 5.52 -7.47 -2.11
CA THR A 99 6.82 -6.78 -2.21
C THR A 99 6.69 -5.28 -1.95
N ILE A 100 5.66 -4.62 -2.48
CA ILE A 100 5.42 -3.19 -2.25
C ILE A 100 5.12 -2.91 -0.76
N TYR A 101 4.27 -3.73 -0.13
CA TYR A 101 3.96 -3.59 1.29
C TYR A 101 5.15 -3.90 2.21
N THR A 102 5.93 -4.93 1.91
CA THR A 102 7.11 -5.27 2.73
C THR A 102 8.23 -4.22 2.59
N LYS A 103 8.40 -3.65 1.40
CA LYS A 103 9.34 -2.54 1.17
C LYS A 103 8.98 -1.31 2.01
N SER A 104 7.71 -0.95 2.09
CA SER A 104 7.27 0.19 2.90
C SER A 104 7.42 -0.07 4.40
N ALA A 105 7.16 -1.30 4.86
CA ALA A 105 7.39 -1.70 6.25
C ALA A 105 8.88 -1.63 6.64
N ASN A 106 9.78 -2.08 5.76
CA ASN A 106 11.23 -2.07 6.00
C ASN A 106 11.88 -0.69 5.86
N GLY A 107 11.25 0.26 5.17
CA GLY A 107 11.70 1.66 5.10
C GLY A 107 11.76 2.36 6.46
N ARG A 108 11.05 1.84 7.47
CA ARG A 108 11.03 2.33 8.85
C ARG A 108 12.30 2.00 9.66
N GLY A 109 13.17 1.10 9.17
CA GLY A 109 14.34 0.60 9.90
C GLY A 109 15.67 1.28 9.63
N ARG A 110 15.74 2.31 8.77
CA ARG A 110 17.02 2.96 8.37
C ARG A 110 17.28 4.34 9.00
N THR A 111 16.51 4.74 10.00
CA THR A 111 16.66 6.03 10.71
C THR A 111 17.09 5.88 12.17
N GLU A 112 17.81 4.82 12.51
CA GLU A 112 18.57 4.70 13.75
C GLU A 112 20.05 4.44 13.39
N GLY A 113 20.81 5.51 13.26
CA GLY A 113 22.25 5.52 12.99
C GLY A 113 22.84 6.86 13.40
#